data_AF-Q0BZ52-F1
#
_entry.id   AF-Q0BZ52-F1
#
_cell.length_a   1.000
_cell.length_b   1.000
_cell.length_c   1.000
_cell.angle_alpha   90.00
_cell.angle_beta   90.00
_cell.angle_gamma   90.00
#
_symmetry.space_group_name_H-M   'P 1'
#
loop_
_entity.id
_entity.type
_entity.pdbx_description
1 polymer ?
#
loop_
_entity_poly.entity_id
_entity_poly.type
_entity_poly.pdbx_seq_one_letter_code
_entity_poly.pdbx_strand_id
1 'polypeptide(L)'
;MKEKISRLLRSVHLLQFNFLATRVSRLPDSSTMEADKLTLVQSGNVKKWACFKCPGGCGEVINLSLNPKQRPRWQISEDFWLRPTIHPSVHQKNKCGCHFWIKSGKVHWCKDGRPMHSMKD
;
A
#
# COMPACT_ATOMS: atom_id res chain seq x y z
N MET A 1 8.66 0.12 17.76
CA MET A 1 10.00 -0.52 17.72
C MET A 1 10.24 -1.25 16.39
N LYS A 2 9.37 -2.20 15.99
CA LYS A 2 9.52 -2.96 14.73
C LYS A 2 9.73 -2.11 13.49
N GLU A 3 8.94 -1.04 13.30
CA GLU A 3 9.11 -0.15 12.13
C GLU A 3 10.52 0.44 12.02
N LYS A 4 11.07 0.96 13.12
CA LYS A 4 12.42 1.54 13.14
C LYS A 4 13.48 0.49 12.78
N ILE A 5 13.33 -0.73 13.31
CA ILE A 5 14.23 -1.85 12.99
C ILE A 5 14.09 -2.24 11.52
N SER A 6 12.87 -2.39 10.99
CA SER A 6 12.64 -2.70 9.57
C SER A 6 13.28 -1.65 8.66
N ARG A 7 13.14 -0.35 9.00
CA ARG A 7 13.77 0.76 8.26
C ARG A 7 15.29 0.69 8.31
N LEU A 8 15.87 0.40 9.47
CA LEU A 8 17.32 0.19 9.62
C LEU A 8 17.81 -1.00 8.79
N LEU A 9 17.11 -2.15 8.86
CA LEU A 9 17.46 -3.33 8.07
C LEU A 9 17.36 -3.07 6.55
N ARG A 10 16.43 -2.20 6.12
CA ARG A 10 16.36 -1.75 4.73
C ARG A 10 17.54 -0.85 4.33
N SER A 11 17.98 0.06 5.20
CA SER A 11 19.11 0.94 4.87
C SER A 11 20.43 0.16 4.72
N VAL A 12 20.58 -0.97 5.42
CA VAL A 12 21.73 -1.88 5.28
C VAL A 12 21.47 -3.05 4.32
N HIS A 13 20.42 -3.00 3.51
CA HIS A 13 20.06 -4.00 2.48
C HIS A 13 19.73 -5.42 2.98
N LEU A 14 19.54 -5.62 4.29
CA LEU A 14 19.13 -6.90 4.89
C LEU A 14 17.63 -7.18 4.74
N LEU A 15 16.82 -6.15 4.46
CA LEU A 15 15.38 -6.29 4.28
C LEU A 15 14.89 -5.39 3.14
N GLN A 16 14.14 -5.95 2.20
CA GLN A 16 13.58 -5.18 1.08
C GLN A 16 12.06 -5.04 1.20
N PHE A 17 11.57 -3.81 1.05
CA PHE A 17 10.14 -3.46 0.98
C PHE A 17 9.97 -2.05 0.39
N ASN A 18 8.82 -1.81 -0.24
CA ASN A 18 8.33 -0.48 -0.59
C ASN A 18 7.45 0.10 0.51
N PHE A 19 6.65 -0.74 1.17
CA PHE A 19 5.68 -0.32 2.18
C PHE A 19 5.90 -1.00 3.53
N LEU A 20 5.67 -0.24 4.60
CA LEU A 20 5.37 -0.77 5.93
C LEU A 20 3.94 -0.40 6.33
N ALA A 21 3.27 -1.31 7.02
CA ALA A 21 1.93 -1.10 7.51
C ALA A 21 1.93 -0.21 8.76
N THR A 22 1.08 0.81 8.76
CA THR A 22 0.72 1.61 9.94
C THR A 22 -0.77 1.49 10.20
N ARG A 23 -1.23 1.85 11.41
CA ARG A 23 -2.64 1.74 11.81
C ARG A 23 -3.16 3.06 12.34
N VAL A 24 -4.39 3.39 11.93
CA VAL A 24 -5.12 4.58 12.38
C VAL A 24 -6.60 4.24 12.57
N SER A 25 -7.30 5.02 13.39
CA SER A 25 -8.73 4.82 13.66
C SER A 25 -9.66 5.49 12.63
N ARG A 26 -9.13 6.47 11.88
CA ARG A 26 -9.86 7.30 10.90
C ARG A 26 -9.09 7.40 9.60
N LEU A 27 -9.80 7.70 8.50
CA LEU A 27 -9.18 7.87 7.20
C LEU A 27 -8.16 9.03 7.27
N PRO A 28 -6.91 8.83 6.83
CA PRO A 28 -5.91 9.88 6.85
C PRO A 28 -6.18 10.92 5.76
N ASP A 29 -5.73 12.15 6.00
CA ASP A 29 -5.64 13.18 4.98
C ASP A 29 -4.53 12.81 3.98
N SER A 30 -4.81 12.92 2.68
CA SER A 30 -3.88 12.56 1.61
C SER A 30 -2.55 13.32 1.69
N SER A 31 -2.56 14.57 2.16
CA SER A 31 -1.36 15.41 2.34
C SER A 31 -0.41 14.86 3.40
N THR A 32 -0.94 14.16 4.41
CA THR A 32 -0.17 13.62 5.54
C THR A 32 0.40 12.23 5.28
N MET A 33 0.06 11.61 4.15
CA MET A 33 0.46 10.24 3.87
C MET A 33 1.91 10.13 3.37
N GLU A 34 2.68 9.24 3.96
CA GLU A 34 4.06 8.95 3.55
C GLU A 34 4.10 7.92 2.42
N ALA A 35 5.02 8.10 1.45
CA ALA A 35 5.10 7.24 0.26
C ALA A 35 5.52 5.79 0.56
N ASP A 36 6.19 5.54 1.69
CA ASP A 36 6.64 4.21 2.09
C ASP A 36 5.75 3.56 3.17
N LYS A 37 4.55 4.12 3.38
CA LYS A 37 3.55 3.59 4.31
C LYS A 37 2.30 3.12 3.60
N LEU A 38 1.76 2.01 4.09
CA LEU A 38 0.40 1.58 3.83
C LEU A 38 -0.39 1.70 5.13
N THR A 39 -1.37 2.58 5.16
CA THR A 39 -2.17 2.89 6.33
C THR A 39 -3.41 2.02 6.37
N LEU A 40 -3.48 1.14 7.38
CA LEU A 40 -4.64 0.34 7.70
C LEU A 40 -5.59 1.14 8.61
N VAL A 41 -6.75 1.52 8.09
CA VAL A 41 -7.81 2.15 8.88
C VAL A 41 -8.59 1.05 9.59
N GLN A 42 -8.53 1.02 10.92
CA GLN A 42 -9.11 -0.05 11.75
C GLN A 42 -9.80 0.53 12.99
N SER A 43 -10.95 -0.03 13.36
CA SER A 43 -11.68 0.31 14.59
C SER A 43 -11.96 -0.98 15.35
N GLY A 44 -11.38 -1.14 16.54
CA GLY A 44 -11.39 -2.43 17.23
C GLY A 44 -10.76 -3.51 16.36
N ASN A 45 -11.50 -4.60 16.09
CA ASN A 45 -11.05 -5.70 15.23
C ASN A 45 -11.49 -5.55 13.76
N VAL A 46 -12.18 -4.45 13.42
CA VAL A 46 -12.74 -4.25 12.07
C VAL A 46 -11.77 -3.42 11.23
N LYS A 47 -11.17 -4.06 10.24
CA LYS A 47 -10.38 -3.40 9.18
C LYS A 47 -11.34 -2.78 8.16
N LYS A 48 -11.20 -1.48 7.91
CA LYS A 48 -12.11 -0.70 7.04
C LYS A 48 -11.46 -0.39 5.69
N TRP A 49 -10.24 0.13 5.71
CA TRP A 49 -9.53 0.58 4.51
C TRP A 49 -8.05 0.26 4.55
N ALA A 50 -7.46 0.01 3.39
CA ALA A 50 -6.02 0.07 3.18
C ALA A 50 -5.71 1.26 2.27
N CYS A 51 -4.97 2.24 2.78
CA CYS A 51 -4.71 3.52 2.14
C CYS A 51 -3.22 3.66 1.87
N PHE A 52 -2.78 4.03 0.67
CA PHE A 52 -1.36 4.26 0.37
C PHE A 52 -1.20 5.14 -0.86
N LYS A 53 -0.06 5.85 -0.96
CA LYS A 53 0.28 6.62 -2.16
C LYS A 53 0.55 5.69 -3.34
N CYS A 54 0.04 6.06 -4.51
CA CYS A 54 0.18 5.28 -5.72
C CYS A 54 1.67 5.07 -6.06
N PRO A 55 2.15 3.81 -6.16
CA PRO A 55 3.55 3.53 -6.52
C PRO A 55 3.86 3.85 -7.99
N GLY A 56 2.85 4.16 -8.80
CA GLY A 56 3.01 4.61 -10.18
C GLY A 56 3.51 6.05 -10.33
N GLY A 57 3.58 6.81 -9.23
CA GLY A 57 4.17 8.15 -9.21
C GLY A 57 3.23 9.30 -9.56
N CYS A 58 1.93 9.05 -9.77
CA CYS A 58 0.93 10.07 -10.08
C CYS A 58 0.46 10.91 -8.88
N GLY A 59 1.02 10.70 -7.68
CA GLY A 59 0.67 11.44 -6.46
C GLY A 59 -0.65 11.03 -5.78
N GLU A 60 -1.57 10.37 -6.50
CA GLU A 60 -2.87 9.92 -5.97
C GLU A 60 -2.76 8.98 -4.78
N VAL A 61 -3.76 9.05 -3.90
CA VAL A 61 -3.95 8.10 -2.81
C VAL A 61 -4.92 7.00 -3.23
N ILE A 62 -4.47 5.75 -3.09
CA ILE A 62 -5.28 4.56 -3.34
C ILE A 62 -5.95 4.16 -2.03
N ASN A 63 -7.29 4.16 -2.02
CA ASN A 63 -8.12 3.70 -0.90
C ASN A 63 -8.81 2.39 -1.27
N LEU A 64 -8.39 1.28 -0.66
CA LEU A 64 -8.99 -0.04 -0.87
C LEU A 64 -9.96 -0.36 0.26
N SER A 65 -11.24 -0.53 -0.08
CA SER A 65 -12.27 -0.96 0.88
C SER A 65 -12.03 -2.41 1.31
N LEU A 66 -11.86 -2.64 2.61
CA LEU A 66 -11.69 -3.98 3.19
C LEU A 66 -13.03 -4.60 3.61
N ASN A 67 -14.15 -4.00 3.21
CA ASN A 67 -15.48 -4.54 3.46
C ASN A 67 -15.69 -5.82 2.62
N PRO A 68 -15.90 -7.01 3.24
CA PRO A 68 -16.04 -8.27 2.51
C PRO A 68 -17.27 -8.35 1.59
N LYS A 69 -18.24 -7.43 1.76
CA LYS A 69 -19.44 -7.34 0.91
C LYS A 69 -19.21 -6.52 -0.36
N GLN A 70 -18.13 -5.74 -0.46
CA GLN A 70 -17.83 -4.93 -1.64
C GLN A 70 -16.90 -5.65 -2.61
N ARG A 71 -16.96 -5.26 -3.90
CA ARG A 71 -16.02 -5.75 -4.93
C ARG A 71 -15.14 -4.59 -5.43
N PRO A 72 -13.84 -4.84 -5.68
CA PRO A 72 -13.10 -6.08 -5.40
C PRO A 72 -13.05 -6.38 -3.90
N ARG A 73 -13.05 -7.67 -3.54
CA ARG A 73 -12.99 -8.12 -2.14
C ARG A 73 -11.55 -8.05 -1.65
N TRP A 74 -11.12 -6.87 -1.25
CA TRP A 74 -9.74 -6.67 -0.80
C TRP A 74 -9.48 -7.32 0.56
N GLN A 75 -8.32 -7.94 0.67
CA GLN A 75 -7.80 -8.54 1.89
C GLN A 75 -6.38 -8.02 2.12
N ILE A 76 -6.03 -7.90 3.40
CA ILE A 76 -4.69 -7.48 3.83
C ILE A 76 -4.19 -8.36 4.97
N SER A 77 -2.98 -8.85 4.81
CA SER A 77 -2.17 -9.46 5.88
C SER A 77 -0.86 -8.70 6.03
N GLU A 78 -0.19 -8.91 7.16
CA GLU A 78 1.13 -8.36 7.45
C GLU A 78 2.01 -9.49 7.95
N ASP A 79 3.29 -9.47 7.59
CA ASP A 79 4.27 -10.37 8.18
C ASP A 79 4.86 -9.82 9.48
N PHE A 80 5.81 -10.56 10.06
CA PHE A 80 6.48 -10.19 11.31
C PHE A 80 7.11 -8.78 11.28
N TRP A 81 7.57 -8.34 10.10
CA TRP A 81 8.26 -7.08 9.87
C TRP A 81 7.32 -5.91 9.54
N LEU A 82 6.00 -6.12 9.67
CA LEU A 82 4.95 -5.18 9.29
C LEU A 82 4.90 -4.91 7.79
N ARG A 83 5.37 -5.85 6.96
CA ARG A 83 5.31 -5.69 5.51
C ARG A 83 3.96 -6.22 5.01
N PRO A 84 3.12 -5.38 4.37
CA PRO A 84 1.77 -5.76 3.99
C PRO A 84 1.75 -6.66 2.75
N THR A 85 0.75 -7.55 2.67
CA THR A 85 0.36 -8.26 1.45
C THR A 85 -1.10 -7.92 1.16
N ILE A 86 -1.39 -7.46 -0.05
CA ILE A 86 -2.75 -7.14 -0.53
C ILE A 86 -3.20 -8.21 -1.52
N HIS A 87 -4.45 -8.65 -1.40
CA HIS A 87 -5.11 -9.49 -2.38
C HIS A 87 -6.48 -8.91 -2.74
N PRO A 88 -6.91 -8.90 -4.01
CA PRO A 88 -6.18 -9.27 -5.24
C PRO A 88 -5.12 -8.22 -5.66
N SER A 89 -4.70 -8.20 -6.93
CA SER A 89 -3.87 -7.13 -7.51
C SER A 89 -4.63 -5.81 -7.63
N VAL A 90 -3.95 -4.68 -7.44
CA VAL A 90 -4.49 -3.33 -7.61
C VAL A 90 -4.35 -2.87 -9.05
N HIS A 91 -5.46 -2.56 -9.71
CA HIS A 91 -5.50 -1.99 -11.05
C HIS A 91 -6.26 -0.66 -11.01
N GLN A 92 -5.54 0.45 -11.14
CA GLN A 92 -6.14 1.77 -11.23
C GLN A 92 -6.69 2.02 -12.63
N LYS A 93 -7.95 2.45 -12.73
CA LYS A 93 -8.61 2.81 -13.99
C LYS A 93 -8.55 4.31 -14.29
N ASN A 94 -7.78 5.07 -13.50
CA ASN A 94 -7.52 6.48 -13.76
C ASN A 94 -6.41 6.65 -14.81
N LYS A 95 -6.00 7.90 -15.08
CA LYS A 95 -4.91 8.19 -16.05
C LYS A 95 -3.59 7.49 -15.74
N CYS A 96 -3.31 7.20 -14.46
CA CYS A 96 -2.08 6.49 -14.08
C CYS A 96 -2.08 5.04 -14.60
N GLY A 97 -3.25 4.40 -14.71
CA GLY A 97 -3.39 3.07 -15.31
C GLY A 97 -2.59 1.95 -14.61
N CYS A 98 -2.07 2.20 -13.41
CA CYS A 98 -1.09 1.32 -12.80
C CYS A 98 -1.71 -0.02 -12.38
N HIS A 99 -1.01 -1.13 -12.64
CA HIS A 99 -1.43 -2.48 -12.27
C HIS A 99 -0.30 -3.26 -11.59
N PHE A 100 -0.51 -3.62 -10.32
CA PHE A 100 0.51 -4.27 -9.50
C PHE A 100 -0.08 -5.13 -8.37
N TRP A 101 0.76 -6.00 -7.81
CA TRP A 101 0.55 -6.69 -6.55
C TRP A 101 1.37 -6.03 -5.43
N ILE A 102 0.90 -6.13 -4.19
CA ILE A 102 1.72 -5.87 -3.01
C ILE A 102 1.89 -7.19 -2.26
N LYS A 103 3.13 -7.68 -2.13
CA LYS A 103 3.45 -8.93 -1.41
C LYS A 103 4.64 -8.69 -0.49
N SER A 104 4.49 -9.01 0.80
CA SER A 104 5.52 -8.77 1.82
C SER A 104 6.15 -7.38 1.70
N GLY A 105 5.30 -6.37 1.52
CA GLY A 105 5.65 -4.95 1.43
C GLY A 105 6.29 -4.54 0.10
N LYS A 106 6.52 -5.45 -0.85
CA LYS A 106 7.08 -5.14 -2.17
C LYS A 106 5.99 -4.96 -3.22
N VAL A 107 6.19 -4.00 -4.10
CA VAL A 107 5.39 -3.80 -5.31
C VAL A 107 5.90 -4.73 -6.40
N HIS A 108 5.02 -5.58 -6.93
CA HIS A 108 5.29 -6.43 -8.10
C HIS A 108 4.39 -5.99 -9.25
N TRP A 109 4.99 -5.36 -10.25
CA TRP A 109 4.27 -4.89 -11.42
C TRP A 109 3.72 -6.06 -12.24
N CYS A 110 2.47 -5.94 -12.67
CA CYS A 110 1.95 -6.82 -13.72
C CYS A 110 2.60 -6.46 -15.06
N LYS A 111 2.49 -7.36 -16.05
CA LYS A 111 2.92 -7.06 -17.43
C LYS A 111 2.22 -5.78 -17.89
N ASP A 112 3.00 -4.82 -18.41
CA ASP A 112 2.53 -3.50 -18.87
C ASP A 112 1.82 -2.66 -17.80
N GLY A 113 1.90 -3.06 -16.52
CA GLY A 113 1.20 -2.40 -15.42
C GLY A 113 1.95 -1.24 -14.79
N ARG A 114 3.22 -1.02 -15.15
CA ARG A 114 3.99 0.12 -14.69
C ARG A 114 3.78 1.30 -15.66
N PRO A 115 3.32 2.47 -15.19
CA PRO A 115 3.15 3.63 -16.06
C PRO A 115 4.50 4.09 -16.65
N MET A 116 4.50 4.40 -17.95
CA MET A 116 5.70 4.82 -18.69
C MET A 116 6.17 6.24 -18.35
N HIS A 117 5.26 7.11 -17.92
CA HIS A 117 5.57 8.48 -17.50
C HIS A 117 5.05 8.68 -16.07
N SER A 118 5.93 9.07 -15.15
CA SER A 118 5.50 9.66 -13.89
C SER A 118 4.76 10.96 -14.22
N MET A 119 3.43 10.88 -14.33
CA MET A 119 2.57 12.03 -14.59
C MET A 119 2.67 12.97 -13.38
N LYS A 120 3.60 13.91 -13.46
CA LYS A 120 3.58 15.16 -12.70
C LYS A 120 3.04 16.20 -13.68
N ASP A 121 1.74 16.45 -13.59
CA ASP A 121 1.17 17.70 -14.09
C ASP A 121 1.38 18.77 -13.01
#